data_AF-A0A382B850-F1
#
_entry.id   AF-A0A382B850-F1
#
_cell.length_a   1.000
_cell.length_b   1.000
_cell.length_c   1.000
_cell.angle_alpha   90.00
_cell.angle_beta   90.00
_cell.angle_gamma   90.00
#
_symmetry.space_group_name_H-M   'P 1'
#
loop_
_entity.id
_entity.type
_entity.pdbx_description
1 polymer ?
#
loop_
_entity_poly.entity_id
_entity_poly.type
_entity_poly.pdbx_seq_one_letter_code
_entity_poly.pdbx_strand_id
1 'polypeptide(L)' 'MNTPAEDGFYMPPDWGPHERCWMAWPCRLSAWGENIDHACLATAGLARAIMHYEPV' A
#
# COMPACT_ATOMS: atom_id res chain seq x y z
N MET A 1 -3.75 17.58 -25.05
CA MET A 1 -3.82 16.87 -23.76
C MET A 1 -2.42 16.33 -23.57
N ASN A 2 -1.67 16.90 -22.64
CA ASN A 2 -0.26 16.55 -22.46
C ASN A 2 -0.14 15.28 -21.62
N THR A 3 0.95 14.57 -21.81
CA THR A 3 1.39 13.46 -20.97
C THR A 3 2.08 13.98 -19.71
N PRO A 4 2.14 13.20 -18.62
CA PRO A 4 2.86 13.60 -17.41
C PRO A 4 4.32 13.96 -17.68
N ALA A 5 4.98 13.25 -18.61
CA ALA A 5 6.36 13.52 -19.00
C ALA A 5 6.51 14.88 -19.71
N GLU A 6 5.56 15.26 -20.57
CA GLU A 6 5.54 16.58 -21.22
C GLU A 6 5.30 17.72 -20.21
N ASP A 7 4.59 17.43 -19.12
CA ASP A 7 4.37 18.37 -18.01
C ASP A 7 5.51 18.33 -16.94
N GLY A 8 6.57 17.55 -17.16
CA GLY A 8 7.76 17.48 -16.29
C GLY A 8 7.63 16.57 -15.06
N PHE A 9 6.57 15.76 -14.98
CA PHE A 9 6.40 14.76 -13.93
C PHE A 9 7.12 13.45 -14.26
N TYR A 10 7.54 12.75 -13.21
CA TYR A 10 8.10 11.41 -13.30
C TYR A 10 7.66 10.57 -12.10
N MET A 11 7.70 9.25 -12.24
CA MET A 11 7.51 8.35 -11.11
C MET A 11 8.82 8.28 -10.32
N PRO A 12 8.83 8.70 -9.05
CA PRO A 12 10.01 8.57 -8.22
C PRO A 12 10.33 7.09 -7.99
N PRO A 13 11.60 6.76 -7.66
CA PRO A 13 11.96 5.41 -7.28
C PRO A 13 11.35 5.03 -5.92
N ASP A 14 11.06 3.75 -5.73
CA ASP A 14 10.43 3.21 -4.51
C ASP A 14 11.31 3.28 -3.25
N TRP A 15 12.58 3.66 -3.38
CA TRP A 15 13.51 3.89 -2.26
C TRP A 15 13.71 5.38 -1.94
N GLY A 16 12.99 6.27 -2.62
CA GLY A 16 13.00 7.70 -2.33
C GLY A 16 12.27 8.04 -1.02
N PRO A 17 12.28 9.32 -0.61
CA PRO A 17 11.48 9.78 0.52
C PRO A 17 9.98 9.58 0.25
N HIS A 18 9.27 8.99 1.20
CA HIS A 18 7.83 8.80 1.15
C HIS A 18 7.11 9.73 2.13
N GLU A 19 5.91 10.21 1.74
CA GLU A 19 5.03 10.91 2.67
C GLU A 19 4.19 9.93 3.51
N ARG A 20 3.77 8.81 2.91
CA ARG A 20 2.93 7.77 3.54
C ARG A 20 2.89 6.48 2.71
N CYS A 21 2.48 5.40 3.35
CA CYS A 21 2.11 4.13 2.71
C CYS A 21 0.60 4.02 2.55
N TRP A 22 0.12 3.57 1.39
CA TRP A 22 -1.28 3.19 1.21
C TRP A 22 -1.43 1.68 1.26
N MET A 23 -2.43 1.19 1.99
CA MET A 23 -2.71 -0.24 2.13
C MET A 23 -4.18 -0.57 1.84
N ALA A 24 -4.41 -1.70 1.19
CA ALA A 24 -5.74 -2.24 1.00
C ALA A 24 -6.08 -3.26 2.11
N TRP A 25 -7.31 -3.21 2.61
CA TRP A 25 -7.80 -4.16 3.61
C TRP A 25 -8.41 -5.42 2.96
N PRO A 26 -8.08 -6.64 3.41
CA PRO A 26 -8.73 -7.86 2.96
C PRO A 26 -10.24 -7.84 3.29
N CYS A 27 -11.08 -7.92 2.26
CA CYS A 27 -12.54 -7.92 2.44
C CYS A 27 -13.27 -8.97 1.57
N ARG A 28 -12.62 -9.45 0.50
CA ARG A 28 -13.28 -10.28 -0.50
C ARG A 28 -13.20 -11.77 -0.15
N LEU A 29 -14.29 -12.33 0.35
CA LEU A 29 -14.38 -13.76 0.70
C LEU A 29 -14.07 -14.68 -0.49
N SER A 30 -14.41 -14.30 -1.72
CA SER A 30 -14.07 -15.13 -2.89
C SER A 30 -12.56 -15.23 -3.17
N ALA A 31 -11.74 -14.33 -2.62
CA ALA A 31 -10.29 -14.35 -2.76
C ALA A 31 -9.60 -15.05 -1.59
N TRP A 32 -10.14 -14.90 -0.37
CA TRP A 32 -9.50 -15.36 0.86
C TRP A 32 -10.14 -16.61 1.48
N GLY A 33 -11.41 -16.88 1.18
CA GLY A 33 -12.18 -18.00 1.71
C GLY A 33 -12.14 -18.04 3.24
N GLU A 34 -11.85 -19.22 3.78
CA GLU A 34 -11.69 -19.49 5.21
C GLU A 34 -10.46 -18.79 5.83
N ASN A 35 -9.54 -18.26 5.02
CA ASN A 35 -8.33 -17.57 5.50
C ASN A 35 -8.50 -16.06 5.65
N ILE A 36 -9.73 -15.51 5.52
CA ILE A 36 -9.95 -14.07 5.61
C ILE A 36 -9.46 -13.47 6.93
N ASP A 37 -9.63 -14.19 8.05
CA ASP A 37 -9.18 -13.73 9.37
C ASP A 37 -7.65 -13.68 9.46
N HIS A 38 -6.97 -14.69 8.90
CA HIS A 38 -5.51 -14.69 8.81
C HIS A 38 -4.99 -13.57 7.92
N ALA A 39 -5.66 -13.28 6.80
CA ALA A 39 -5.32 -12.18 5.92
C ALA A 39 -5.42 -10.83 6.66
N CYS A 40 -6.53 -10.60 7.37
CA CYS A 40 -6.73 -9.41 8.20
C CYS A 40 -5.62 -9.26 9.26
N LEU A 41 -5.30 -10.33 9.98
CA LEU A 41 -4.23 -10.32 10.99
C LEU A 41 -2.86 -10.02 10.38
N ALA A 42 -2.54 -10.61 9.23
CA ALA A 42 -1.31 -10.36 8.49
C ALA A 42 -1.23 -8.92 7.99
N THR A 43 -2.29 -8.39 7.40
CA THR A 43 -2.35 -6.98 6.93
C THR A 43 -2.21 -6.01 8.10
N ALA A 44 -2.84 -6.28 9.24
CA ALA A 44 -2.66 -5.45 10.45
C ALA A 44 -1.22 -5.53 11.00
N GLY A 45 -0.58 -6.71 10.91
CA GLY A 45 0.84 -6.87 11.23
C GLY A 45 1.75 -6.03 10.33
N LEU A 46 1.48 -6.02 9.02
CA LEU A 46 2.20 -5.20 8.06
C LEU A 46 2.02 -3.70 8.34
N ALA A 47 0.78 -3.24 8.61
CA ALA A 47 0.52 -1.84 8.95
C ALA A 47 1.29 -1.40 10.20
N ARG A 48 1.32 -2.26 11.24
CA ARG A 48 2.12 -2.04 12.46
C ARG A 48 3.62 -1.98 12.18
N ALA A 49 4.12 -2.76 11.23
CA ALA A 49 5.53 -2.71 10.86
C ALA A 49 5.87 -1.41 10.12
N ILE A 50 5.02 -0.98 9.18
CA ILE A 50 5.22 0.20 8.35
C ILE A 50 5.12 1.50 9.19
N MET A 51 4.20 1.57 10.15
CA MET A 51 4.01 2.79 10.97
C MET A 51 5.25 3.23 11.75
N HIS A 52 6.25 2.36 11.91
CA HIS A 52 7.54 2.72 12.51
C HIS A 52 8.43 3.56 11.59
N TYR A 53 8.15 3.58 10.29
CA TYR A 53 8.95 4.25 9.26
C TYR A 53 8.20 5.43 8.62
N GLU A 54 6.91 5.26 8.35
CA GLU A 54 6.09 6.27 7.69
C GLU A 54 4.61 6.18 8.09
N PRO A 55 3.83 7.26 7.96
CA PRO A 55 2.37 7.22 8.16
C PRO A 55 1.70 6.18 7.24
N VAL A 56 0.72 5.47 7.77
CA VAL A 56 -0.11 4.48 7.06
C VAL A 56 -1.59 4.72 7.34
#